data_AF-A0A6C1KSK5-F1
#
_entry.id   AF-A0A6C1KSK5-F1
#
_cell.length_a   1.000
_cell.length_b   1.000
_cell.length_c   1.000
_cell.angle_alpha   90.00
_cell.angle_beta   90.00
_cell.angle_gamma   90.00
#
_symmetry.space_group_name_H-M   'P 1'
#
loop_
_entity.id
_entity.type
_entity.pdbx_description
1 polymer ?
#
loop_
_entity_poly.entity_id
_entity_poly.type
_entity_poly.pdbx_seq_one_letter_code
_entity_poly.pdbx_strand_id
1 'polypeptide(L)'
;MNALAKIDQSQSERQHDDVLIHVRFHPSAEIFTIDAKPDELSQRDWFNRLYMGVPQHYQTLANGRGFFRIPRMTFEALRSQGAA
;
A
#
# COMPACT_ATOMS: atom_id res chain seq x y z
N MET A 1 40.18 -25.42 9.61
CA MET A 1 39.31 -24.62 10.50
C MET A 1 39.13 -23.27 9.85
N ASN A 2 37.90 -22.89 9.49
CA ASN A 2 37.41 -21.50 9.35
C ASN A 2 35.91 -21.56 9.01
N ALA A 3 35.09 -21.68 10.05
CA ALA A 3 33.64 -21.80 9.99
C ALA A 3 32.96 -20.48 10.37
N LEU A 4 33.31 -19.37 9.72
CA LEU A 4 32.86 -18.02 10.12
C LEU A 4 32.52 -17.10 8.93
N ALA A 5 31.85 -17.63 7.89
CA ALA A 5 31.34 -16.76 6.82
C ALA A 5 30.06 -17.30 6.14
N LYS A 6 29.23 -18.06 6.85
CA LYS A 6 27.82 -18.23 6.44
C LYS A 6 27.02 -17.13 7.10
N ILE A 7 27.24 -15.90 6.61
CA ILE A 7 26.30 -14.81 6.84
C ILE A 7 24.99 -15.29 6.23
N ASP A 8 23.95 -15.30 7.07
CA ASP A 8 22.56 -15.60 6.74
C ASP A 8 22.05 -14.61 5.67
N GLN A 9 22.48 -14.80 4.42
CA GLN A 9 22.05 -14.01 3.27
C GLN A 9 20.66 -14.44 2.77
N SER A 10 20.04 -15.46 3.38
CA SER A 10 18.73 -16.00 3.03
C SER A 10 17.55 -15.06 3.33
N GLN A 11 17.76 -13.93 4.01
CA GLN A 11 16.68 -13.00 4.39
C GLN A 11 16.61 -11.71 3.54
N SER A 12 17.65 -11.37 2.76
CA SER A 12 17.74 -10.05 2.10
C SER A 12 17.34 -10.02 0.62
N GLU A 13 16.94 -11.17 0.04
CA GLU A 13 16.42 -11.29 -1.32
C GLU A 13 14.94 -11.70 -1.39
N ARG A 14 14.21 -11.64 -0.27
CA ARG A 14 12.75 -11.42 -0.37
C ARG A 14 12.54 -9.94 -0.65
N GLN A 15 12.72 -9.58 -1.90
CA GLN A 15 12.34 -8.32 -2.50
C GLN A 15 10.90 -8.01 -2.04
N HIS A 16 10.75 -7.23 -0.97
CA HIS A 16 9.46 -6.68 -0.57
C HIS A 16 9.11 -5.66 -1.65
N ASP A 17 8.54 -6.14 -2.75
CA ASP A 17 7.89 -5.29 -3.72
C ASP A 17 6.55 -4.84 -3.11
N ASP A 18 6.64 -4.10 -2.01
CA ASP A 18 5.49 -3.47 -1.40
C ASP A 18 5.21 -2.17 -2.13
N VAL A 19 3.96 -1.98 -2.50
CA VAL A 19 3.47 -0.70 -3.00
C VAL A 19 3.06 0.14 -1.79
N LEU A 20 3.72 1.29 -1.65
CA LEU A 20 3.33 2.32 -0.71
C LEU A 20 2.36 3.29 -1.38
N ILE A 21 1.17 3.42 -0.82
CA ILE A 21 0.14 4.35 -1.30
C ILE A 21 -0.09 5.39 -0.23
N HIS A 22 0.26 6.65 -0.48
CA HIS A 22 -0.02 7.71 0.47
C HIS A 22 -1.44 8.23 0.30
N VAL A 23 -2.05 8.58 1.43
CA VAL A 23 -3.37 9.18 1.51
C VAL A 23 -3.27 10.45 2.35
N ARG A 24 -3.88 11.52 1.87
CA ARG A 24 -4.08 12.75 2.65
C ARG A 24 -5.55 13.02 2.78
N PHE A 25 -5.95 13.39 3.99
CA PHE A 25 -7.30 13.74 4.36
C PHE A 25 -7.38 15.25 4.61
N HIS A 26 -8.47 15.84 4.15
CA HIS A 26 -8.88 17.18 4.51
C HIS A 26 -9.40 17.19 5.96
N PRO A 27 -9.33 18.33 6.68
CA PRO A 27 -9.94 18.47 8.00
C PRO A 27 -11.45 18.14 8.05
N SER A 28 -12.16 18.20 6.92
CA SER A 28 -13.56 17.77 6.77
C SER A 28 -13.76 16.24 6.68
N ALA A 29 -12.69 15.44 6.87
CA ALA A 29 -12.66 13.99 6.67
C ALA A 29 -12.86 13.53 5.20
N GLU A 30 -12.67 14.43 4.24
CA GLU A 30 -12.60 14.12 2.82
C GLU A 30 -11.19 13.70 2.39
N ILE A 31 -11.08 12.93 1.31
CA ILE A 31 -9.77 12.57 0.76
C ILE A 31 -9.32 13.73 -0.12
N PHE A 32 -8.14 14.24 0.20
CA PHE A 32 -7.50 15.32 -0.54
C PHE A 32 -6.68 14.77 -1.70
N THR A 33 -5.87 13.75 -1.44
CA THR A 33 -5.05 13.05 -2.44
C THR A 33 -4.87 11.60 -2.06
N ILE A 34 -4.85 10.71 -3.06
CA ILE A 34 -4.46 9.31 -2.90
C ILE A 34 -3.65 8.86 -4.11
N ASP A 35 -2.53 8.20 -3.85
CA ASP A 35 -1.64 7.70 -4.90
C ASP A 35 -2.20 6.43 -5.57
N ALA A 36 -1.61 6.06 -6.71
CA ALA A 36 -1.84 4.79 -7.38
C ALA A 36 -3.32 4.50 -7.74
N LYS A 37 -4.12 5.55 -7.86
CA LYS A 37 -5.53 5.52 -8.24
C LYS A 37 -5.70 5.18 -9.72
N PRO A 38 -6.57 4.24 -10.11
CA PRO A 38 -7.03 4.10 -11.49
C PRO A 38 -7.71 5.38 -11.99
N ASP A 39 -7.55 5.75 -13.26
CA ASP A 39 -8.13 6.98 -13.81
C ASP A 39 -9.66 7.03 -13.71
N GLU A 40 -10.30 5.86 -13.81
CA GLU A 40 -11.75 5.66 -13.81
C GLU A 40 -12.42 5.81 -12.43
N LEU A 41 -11.65 5.79 -11.33
CA LEU A 41 -12.20 5.85 -9.97
C LEU A 41 -12.02 7.23 -9.33
N SER A 42 -12.96 7.62 -8.46
CA SER A 42 -12.75 8.75 -7.57
C SER A 42 -11.72 8.40 -6.48
N GLN A 43 -11.11 9.43 -5.88
CA GLN A 43 -10.16 9.23 -4.76
C GLN A 43 -10.81 8.50 -3.58
N ARG A 44 -12.07 8.84 -3.27
CA ARG A 44 -12.86 8.22 -2.20
C ARG A 44 -13.12 6.75 -2.49
N ASP A 45 -13.55 6.43 -3.70
CA ASP A 45 -13.88 5.05 -4.08
C ASP A 45 -12.63 4.16 -4.08
N TRP A 46 -11.50 4.72 -4.54
CA TRP A 46 -10.22 4.01 -4.49
C TRP A 46 -9.78 3.71 -3.05
N PHE A 47 -9.86 4.70 -2.15
CA PHE A 47 -9.57 4.46 -0.74
C PHE A 47 -10.51 3.43 -0.12
N ASN A 48 -11.82 3.54 -0.36
CA ASN A 48 -12.80 2.61 0.18
C ASN A 48 -12.48 1.18 -0.29
N ARG A 49 -12.11 1.00 -1.56
CA ARG A 49 -11.70 -0.30 -2.09
C ARG A 49 -10.47 -0.86 -1.38
N LEU A 50 -9.42 -0.05 -1.23
CA LEU A 50 -8.22 -0.47 -0.49
C LEU A 50 -8.54 -0.81 0.97
N TYR A 51 -9.35 0.02 1.63
CA TYR A 51 -9.72 -0.16 3.02
C TYR A 51 -10.62 -1.39 3.24
N MET A 52 -11.49 -1.72 2.27
CA MET A 52 -12.30 -2.94 2.31
C MET A 52 -11.50 -4.20 1.98
N GLY A 53 -10.55 -4.12 1.05
CA GLY A 53 -9.77 -5.28 0.59
C GLY A 53 -8.59 -5.64 1.49
N VAL A 54 -7.91 -4.62 2.04
CA VAL A 54 -6.66 -4.77 2.81
C VAL A 54 -6.60 -3.82 4.01
N PRO A 55 -7.59 -3.83 4.92
CA PRO A 55 -7.61 -2.94 6.09
C PRO A 55 -6.38 -3.10 7.00
N GLN A 56 -5.83 -4.32 7.10
CA GLN A 56 -4.66 -4.63 7.91
C GLN A 56 -3.36 -3.98 7.39
N HIS A 57 -3.35 -3.52 6.15
CA HIS A 57 -2.21 -2.85 5.53
C HIS A 57 -2.28 -1.32 5.62
N TYR A 58 -3.34 -0.78 6.23
CA TYR A 58 -3.54 0.65 6.41
C TYR A 58 -2.95 1.14 7.73
N GLN A 59 -2.17 2.22 7.66
CA GLN A 59 -1.63 2.89 8.83
C GLN A 59 -1.94 4.38 8.78
N THR A 60 -2.54 4.89 9.85
CA THR A 60 -2.81 6.32 10.03
C THR A 60 -1.58 7.02 10.60
N LEU A 61 -1.30 8.21 10.09
CA LEU A 61 -0.29 9.15 10.56
C LEU A 61 -0.98 10.43 11.10
N ALA A 62 -0.28 11.17 11.96
CA ALA A 62 -0.78 12.44 12.47
C ALA A 62 -1.09 13.45 11.35
N ASN A 63 -1.97 14.42 11.63
CA ASN A 63 -2.35 15.53 10.74
C ASN A 63 -2.99 15.08 9.41
N GLY A 64 -3.97 14.16 9.48
CA GLY A 64 -4.75 13.75 8.32
C GLY A 64 -3.92 13.04 7.26
N ARG A 65 -2.90 12.29 7.65
CA ARG A 65 -2.11 11.48 6.73
C ARG A 65 -2.38 10.01 7.00
N GLY A 66 -2.29 9.19 5.97
CA GLY A 66 -2.31 7.75 6.08
C GLY A 66 -1.50 7.16 4.95
N PHE A 67 -1.15 5.89 5.08
CA PHE A 67 -0.59 5.15 3.96
C PHE A 67 -1.01 3.70 4.01
N PHE A 68 -1.01 3.07 2.85
CA PHE A 68 -1.10 1.62 2.73
C PHE A 68 0.26 1.05 2.39
N ARG A 69 0.63 -0.05 3.01
CA ARG A 69 1.81 -0.85 2.62
C ARG A 69 1.36 -2.24 2.20
N ILE A 70 1.17 -2.43 0.90
CA ILE A 70 0.51 -3.61 0.33
C ILE A 70 1.50 -4.38 -0.55
N PRO A 71 1.58 -5.72 -0.46
CA PRO A 71 2.37 -6.51 -1.42
C PRO A 71 1.91 -6.28 -2.86
N ARG A 72 2.84 -6.11 -3.81
CA ARG A 72 2.53 -5.79 -5.23
C ARG A 72 1.46 -6.67 -5.83
N MET A 73 1.55 -7.99 -5.65
CA MET A 73 0.59 -8.92 -6.24
C MET A 73 -0.85 -8.63 -5.79
N THR A 74 -1.02 -8.29 -4.51
CA THR A 74 -2.32 -7.90 -3.94
C THR A 74 -2.76 -6.54 -4.47
N PHE A 75 -1.84 -5.57 -4.59
CA PHE A 75 -2.13 -4.27 -5.18
C PHE A 75 -2.63 -4.40 -6.64
N GLU A 76 -1.94 -5.18 -7.47
CA GLU A 76 -2.32 -5.40 -8.87
C GLU A 76 -3.69 -6.07 -8.99
N ALA A 77 -3.99 -7.04 -8.12
CA ALA A 77 -5.30 -7.67 -8.05
C ALA A 77 -6.40 -6.66 -7.68
N LEU A 78 -6.16 -5.78 -6.69
CA LEU A 78 -7.13 -4.75 -6.27
C LEU A 78 -7.31 -3.65 -7.32
N ARG A 79 -6.24 -3.30 -8.04
CA ARG A 79 -6.26 -2.32 -9.11
C ARG A 79 -7.05 -2.83 -10.32
N SER A 80 -6.85 -4.10 -10.68
CA SER A 80 -7.49 -4.72 -11.85
C SER A 80 -8.99 -4.96 -11.67
N GLN A 81 -9.47 -5.07 -10.43
CA GLN A 81 -10.90 -5.25 -10.10
C GLN A 81 -11.82 -4.08 -10.51
N GLY A 82 -11.31 -2.98 -11.06
CA GLY A 82 -12.12 -1.86 -11.55
C GLY A 82 -11.82 -1.38 -12.96
N ALA A 83 -11.15 -2.21 -13.78
CA ALA A 83 -10.91 -1.93 -15.19
C ALA A 83 -11.76 -2.85 -16.09
N ALA A 84 -13.05 -2.99 -15.77
CA ALA A 84 -14.01 -3.82 -16.51
C ALA A 84 -15.12 -2.96 -17.09
#